data_AF-A0A6M2D924-F1
#
_entry.id   AF-A0A6M2D924-F1
#
_cell.length_a   1.000
_cell.length_b   1.000
_cell.length_c   1.000
_cell.angle_alpha   90.00
_cell.angle_beta   90.00
_cell.angle_gamma   90.00
#
_symmetry.space_group_name_H-M   'P 1'
#
loop_
_entity.id
_entity.type
_entity.pdbx_description
1 polymer ?
#
loop_
_entity_poly.entity_id
_entity_poly.type
_entity_poly.pdbx_seq_one_letter_code
_entity_poly.pdbx_strand_id
1 'polypeptide(L)'
;MMASKTRGVGALLLWALLIGPCRAQLKAGCKLETLRACGDDYVPYAKTTQLHSSGENFKKACASHKQQIACTEKFVNECMEGVTKVASLPVVRGFKENVEGICNVASKQHESFAKAVGCINSVGTELNSCWTTFRESVRRAV
;
A
#
# COMPACT_ATOMS: atom_id res chain seq x y z
N MET A 1 -15.18 54.57 17.97
CA MET A 1 -15.79 53.38 17.32
C MET A 1 -14.68 52.59 16.64
N MET A 2 -14.19 51.52 17.25
CA MET A 2 -13.33 50.53 16.59
C MET A 2 -13.81 49.15 17.01
N ALA A 3 -14.50 48.47 16.11
CA ALA A 3 -15.08 47.15 16.32
C ALA A 3 -14.00 46.07 16.16
N SER A 4 -13.86 45.27 17.20
CA SER A 4 -12.98 44.10 17.30
C SER A 4 -13.32 43.04 16.25
N LYS A 5 -12.31 42.64 15.46
CA LYS A 5 -12.39 41.65 14.39
C LYS A 5 -11.79 40.32 14.88
N THR A 6 -12.51 39.61 15.74
CA THR A 6 -12.14 38.27 16.24
C THR A 6 -13.29 37.28 16.09
N ARG A 7 -13.57 36.84 14.86
CA ARG A 7 -14.50 35.75 14.56
C ARG A 7 -13.99 34.99 13.34
N GLY A 8 -13.22 33.92 13.56
CA GLY A 8 -12.77 33.06 12.44
C GLY A 8 -11.89 31.89 12.85
N VAL A 9 -11.16 31.98 13.96
CA VAL A 9 -10.19 30.93 14.36
C VAL A 9 -10.84 29.78 15.15
N GLY A 10 -11.96 30.02 15.84
CA GLY A 10 -12.60 29.02 16.70
C GLY A 10 -13.26 27.84 15.96
N ALA A 11 -13.71 28.04 14.72
CA ALA A 11 -14.44 27.00 13.98
C ALA A 11 -13.55 25.93 13.32
N LEU A 12 -12.30 26.27 12.99
CA LEU A 12 -11.35 25.35 12.35
C LEU A 12 -10.76 24.33 13.32
N LEU A 13 -10.59 24.69 14.60
CA LEU A 13 -10.06 23.79 15.63
C LEU A 13 -11.05 22.68 16.04
N LEU A 14 -12.36 22.92 15.90
CA LEU A 14 -13.40 21.92 16.19
C LEU A 14 -13.50 20.81 15.13
N TRP A 15 -13.18 21.10 13.87
CA TRP A 15 -13.15 20.07 12.82
C TRP A 15 -11.98 19.10 12.98
N ALA A 16 -10.82 19.58 13.45
CA ALA A 16 -9.65 18.74 13.70
C ALA A 16 -9.85 17.74 14.87
N LEU A 17 -10.77 18.03 15.81
CA LEU A 17 -11.10 17.14 16.93
C LEU A 17 -12.14 16.06 16.58
N LEU A 18 -12.96 16.28 15.54
CA LEU A 18 -13.96 15.32 15.06
C LEU A 18 -13.35 14.28 14.11
N ILE A 19 -12.22 14.60 13.48
CA ILE A 19 -11.36 13.62 12.83
C ILE A 19 -10.47 13.02 13.92
N GLY A 20 -11.07 12.19 14.79
CA GLY A 20 -10.31 11.40 15.75
C GLY A 20 -9.14 10.71 15.03
N PRO A 21 -8.00 10.47 15.70
CA PRO A 21 -6.81 9.94 15.05
C PRO A 21 -7.22 8.72 14.24
N CYS A 22 -6.90 8.71 12.93
CA CYS A 22 -7.14 7.61 12.01
C CYS A 22 -6.36 6.38 12.48
N ARG A 23 -6.81 5.77 13.58
CA ARG A 23 -6.34 4.49 14.05
C ARG A 23 -7.10 3.46 13.25
N ALA A 24 -6.34 2.53 12.65
CA ALA A 24 -6.93 1.39 11.97
C ALA A 24 -7.95 0.72 12.91
N GLN A 25 -9.21 0.64 12.48
CA GLN A 25 -10.25 -0.04 13.24
C GLN A 25 -10.05 -1.54 13.10
N LEU A 26 -9.28 -2.11 14.03
CA LEU A 26 -9.02 -3.53 14.12
C LEU A 26 -9.99 -4.21 15.08
N LYS A 27 -10.43 -5.41 14.73
CA LYS A 27 -11.20 -6.27 15.64
C LYS A 27 -10.38 -6.66 16.87
N ALA A 28 -11.08 -6.96 17.97
CA ALA A 28 -10.44 -7.48 19.17
C ALA A 28 -9.59 -8.73 18.87
N GLY A 29 -8.37 -8.77 19.38
CA GLY A 29 -7.42 -9.87 19.15
C GLY A 29 -6.59 -9.76 17.87
N CYS A 30 -6.94 -8.87 16.94
CA CYS A 30 -6.12 -8.62 15.75
C CYS A 30 -4.94 -7.71 16.07
N LYS A 31 -3.77 -8.10 15.55
CA LYS A 31 -2.48 -7.41 15.76
C LYS A 31 -1.95 -6.90 14.43
N LEU A 32 -1.43 -5.68 14.41
CA LEU A 32 -0.86 -5.09 13.20
C LEU A 32 0.38 -5.89 12.73
N GLU A 33 1.04 -6.57 13.65
CA GLU A 33 2.15 -7.48 13.40
C GLU A 33 1.75 -8.63 12.48
N THR A 34 0.50 -9.11 12.57
CA THR A 34 -0.02 -10.15 11.67
C THR A 34 -0.12 -9.65 10.23
N LEU A 35 -0.57 -8.40 10.03
CA LEU A 35 -0.56 -7.77 8.71
C LEU A 35 0.87 -7.60 8.19
N ARG A 36 1.80 -7.14 9.04
CA ARG A 36 3.22 -7.00 8.65
C ARG A 36 3.86 -8.33 8.28
N ALA A 37 3.45 -9.42 8.93
CA ALA A 37 3.93 -10.77 8.65
C ALA A 37 3.45 -11.32 7.28
N CYS A 38 2.39 -10.75 6.69
CA CYS A 38 2.02 -11.07 5.32
C CYS A 38 3.07 -10.66 4.30
N GLY A 39 3.99 -9.74 4.66
CA GLY A 39 5.04 -9.25 3.78
C GLY A 39 4.58 -8.08 2.91
N ASP A 40 5.58 -7.33 2.45
CA ASP A 40 5.46 -6.15 1.57
C ASP A 40 6.27 -6.34 0.27
N ASP A 41 6.63 -7.58 -0.09
CA ASP A 41 7.42 -7.86 -1.29
C ASP A 41 6.63 -7.59 -2.57
N TYR A 42 5.30 -7.69 -2.50
CA TYR A 42 4.42 -7.33 -3.61
C TYR A 42 4.37 -5.83 -3.90
N VAL A 43 4.95 -4.98 -3.05
CA VAL A 43 5.10 -3.55 -3.32
C VAL A 43 6.31 -3.33 -4.23
N PRO A 44 6.13 -2.80 -5.45
CA PRO A 44 7.23 -2.57 -6.37
C PRO A 44 8.35 -1.74 -5.74
N TYR A 45 9.59 -2.21 -5.91
CA TYR A 45 10.80 -1.57 -5.40
C TYR A 45 10.88 -1.41 -3.87
N ALA A 46 10.02 -2.05 -3.07
CA ALA A 46 10.09 -1.91 -1.62
C ALA A 46 11.35 -2.50 -0.99
N LYS A 47 11.85 -3.61 -1.55
CA LYS A 47 13.06 -4.33 -1.08
C LYS A 47 14.10 -4.58 -2.15
N THR A 48 13.84 -4.13 -3.38
CA THR A 48 14.71 -4.34 -4.54
C THR A 48 14.80 -3.06 -5.34
N THR A 49 15.87 -2.90 -6.09
CA THR A 49 16.03 -1.82 -7.08
C THR A 49 15.67 -2.28 -8.48
N GLN A 50 15.32 -3.56 -8.67
CA GLN A 50 14.96 -4.12 -9.97
C GLN A 50 13.79 -5.08 -9.87
N LEU A 51 12.92 -5.02 -10.88
CA LEU A 51 11.88 -5.99 -11.14
C LEU A 51 12.27 -6.87 -12.33
N HIS A 52 11.97 -8.17 -12.21
CA HIS A 52 12.14 -9.12 -13.30
C HIS A 52 10.84 -9.19 -14.12
N SER A 53 10.95 -9.31 -15.44
CA SER A 53 9.79 -9.56 -16.33
C SER A 53 9.72 -10.97 -16.87
N SER A 54 10.74 -11.80 -16.66
CA SER A 54 10.77 -13.17 -17.15
C SER A 54 11.74 -14.05 -16.35
N GLY A 55 11.79 -15.34 -16.70
CA GLY A 55 12.70 -16.29 -16.07
C GLY A 55 12.27 -16.77 -14.69
N GLU A 56 13.19 -17.42 -13.98
CA GLU A 56 12.92 -18.06 -12.69
C GLU A 56 12.63 -17.04 -11.58
N ASN A 57 13.38 -15.94 -11.53
CA ASN A 57 13.18 -14.90 -10.52
C ASN A 57 11.81 -14.23 -10.66
N PHE A 58 11.32 -14.05 -11.89
CA PHE A 58 9.96 -13.56 -12.13
C PHE A 58 8.91 -14.54 -11.62
N LYS A 59 9.06 -15.84 -11.90
CA LYS A 59 8.13 -16.88 -11.40
C LYS A 59 8.10 -16.92 -9.87
N LYS A 60 9.27 -16.86 -9.21
CA LYS A 60 9.39 -16.82 -7.75
C LYS A 60 8.74 -15.56 -7.17
N ALA A 61 8.99 -14.39 -7.75
CA ALA A 61 8.36 -13.14 -7.34
C ALA A 61 6.83 -13.23 -7.47
N CYS A 62 6.32 -13.72 -8.60
CA CYS A 62 4.89 -13.92 -8.82
C CYS A 62 4.23 -14.85 -7.79
N ALA A 63 4.87 -15.99 -7.46
CA ALA A 63 4.36 -16.90 -6.43
C ALA A 63 4.33 -16.22 -5.05
N SER A 64 5.42 -15.54 -4.69
CA SER A 64 5.52 -14.79 -3.43
C SER A 64 4.45 -13.71 -3.34
N HIS A 65 4.33 -12.85 -4.36
CA HIS A 65 3.37 -11.75 -4.35
C HIS A 65 1.92 -12.24 -4.22
N LYS A 66 1.54 -13.30 -4.94
CA LYS A 66 0.21 -13.90 -4.82
C LYS A 66 -0.09 -14.39 -3.40
N GLN A 67 0.89 -15.06 -2.77
CA GLN A 67 0.76 -15.53 -1.39
C GLN A 67 0.59 -14.37 -0.40
N GLN A 68 1.42 -13.34 -0.52
CA GLN A 68 1.39 -12.19 0.39
C GLN A 68 0.12 -11.35 0.24
N ILE A 69 -0.34 -11.14 -0.99
CA ILE A 69 -1.61 -10.45 -1.27
C ILE A 69 -2.79 -11.25 -0.71
N ALA A 70 -2.81 -12.57 -0.88
CA ALA A 70 -3.85 -13.41 -0.30
C ALA A 70 -3.87 -13.35 1.24
N CYS A 71 -2.69 -13.36 1.88
CA CYS A 71 -2.57 -13.15 3.32
C CYS A 71 -3.12 -11.78 3.74
N THR A 72 -2.75 -10.72 3.02
CA THR A 72 -3.19 -9.35 3.28
C THR A 72 -4.70 -9.21 3.09
N GLU A 73 -5.27 -9.77 2.02
CA GLU A 73 -6.72 -9.77 1.76
C GLU A 73 -7.46 -10.49 2.88
N LYS A 74 -6.93 -11.62 3.37
CA LYS A 74 -7.49 -12.35 4.50
C LYS A 74 -7.47 -11.49 5.77
N PHE A 75 -6.34 -10.85 6.09
CA PHE A 75 -6.26 -9.94 7.23
C PHE A 75 -7.27 -8.80 7.13
N VAL A 76 -7.37 -8.12 5.99
CA VAL A 76 -8.34 -7.03 5.80
C VAL A 76 -9.77 -7.53 6.02
N ASN A 77 -10.11 -8.73 5.52
CA ASN A 77 -11.45 -9.28 5.67
C ASN A 77 -11.79 -9.69 7.10
N GLU A 78 -10.85 -10.33 7.79
CA GLU A 78 -11.05 -10.91 9.11
C GLU A 78 -10.85 -9.90 10.23
N CYS A 79 -9.89 -8.97 10.08
CA CYS A 79 -9.41 -8.11 11.14
C CYS A 79 -9.77 -6.64 11.03
N MET A 80 -10.15 -6.12 9.85
CA MET A 80 -10.56 -4.71 9.73
C MET A 80 -12.09 -4.57 9.74
N GLU A 81 -12.56 -3.43 10.23
CA GLU A 81 -13.97 -3.07 10.24
C GLU A 81 -14.23 -1.64 9.74
N GLY A 82 -15.51 -1.34 9.53
CA GLY A 82 -15.99 -0.01 9.15
C GLY A 82 -15.27 0.57 7.93
N VAL A 83 -14.94 1.86 8.04
CA VAL A 83 -14.30 2.63 6.96
C VAL A 83 -12.91 2.07 6.62
N THR A 84 -12.19 1.50 7.59
CA THR A 84 -10.83 0.97 7.35
C THR A 84 -10.87 -0.21 6.40
N LYS A 85 -11.83 -1.14 6.59
CA LYS A 85 -12.03 -2.27 5.67
C LYS A 85 -12.48 -1.81 4.30
N VAL A 86 -13.46 -0.90 4.25
CA VAL A 86 -14.00 -0.36 2.99
C VAL A 86 -12.91 0.33 2.16
N ALA A 87 -11.99 1.05 2.80
CA ALA A 87 -10.88 1.70 2.11
C ALA A 87 -9.76 0.72 1.72
N SER A 88 -9.44 -0.26 2.56
CA SER A 88 -8.29 -1.16 2.35
C SER A 88 -8.57 -2.27 1.35
N LEU A 89 -9.79 -2.82 1.33
CA LEU A 89 -10.11 -3.98 0.51
C LEU A 89 -9.99 -3.72 -1.00
N PRO A 90 -10.47 -2.59 -1.57
CA PRO A 90 -10.27 -2.27 -2.97
C PRO A 90 -8.79 -2.14 -3.35
N VAL A 91 -7.97 -1.56 -2.47
CA VAL A 91 -6.52 -1.40 -2.71
C VAL A 91 -5.85 -2.77 -2.83
N VAL A 92 -6.12 -3.68 -1.89
CA VAL A 92 -5.54 -5.03 -1.91
C VAL A 92 -6.02 -5.84 -3.12
N ARG A 93 -7.29 -5.72 -3.50
CA ARG A 93 -7.84 -6.37 -4.70
C ARG A 93 -7.26 -5.80 -5.99
N GLY A 94 -7.04 -4.49 -6.06
CA GLY A 94 -6.33 -3.88 -7.18
C GLY A 94 -4.90 -4.40 -7.31
N PHE A 95 -4.18 -4.60 -6.21
CA PHE A 95 -2.87 -5.28 -6.25
C PHE A 95 -2.98 -6.72 -6.75
N LYS A 96 -3.99 -7.47 -6.28
CA LYS A 96 -4.25 -8.84 -6.74
C LYS A 96 -4.45 -8.91 -8.24
N GLU A 97 -5.35 -8.09 -8.78
CA GLU A 97 -5.66 -8.03 -10.22
C GLU A 97 -4.43 -7.65 -11.04
N ASN A 98 -3.65 -6.66 -10.58
CA ASN A 98 -2.42 -6.25 -11.24
C ASN A 98 -1.37 -7.37 -11.25
N VAL A 99 -1.15 -8.05 -10.11
CA VAL A 99 -0.21 -9.17 -10.02
C VAL A 99 -0.68 -10.35 -10.85
N GLU A 100 -1.97 -10.71 -10.83
CA GLU A 100 -2.51 -11.77 -11.67
C GLU A 100 -2.34 -11.47 -13.16
N GLY A 101 -2.60 -10.22 -13.57
CA GLY A 101 -2.36 -9.75 -14.93
C GLY A 101 -0.88 -9.86 -15.32
N ILE A 102 0.01 -9.22 -14.55
CA ILE A 102 1.45 -9.23 -14.82
C ILE A 102 2.01 -10.66 -14.85
N CYS A 103 1.61 -11.51 -13.91
CA CYS A 103 2.13 -12.87 -13.77
C CYS A 103 1.57 -13.87 -14.78
N ASN A 104 0.53 -13.50 -15.54
CA ASN A 104 0.06 -14.30 -16.66
C ASN A 104 0.80 -13.90 -17.93
N VAL A 105 1.79 -14.69 -18.35
CA VAL A 105 2.65 -14.40 -19.50
C VAL A 105 1.89 -14.26 -20.83
N ALA A 106 0.66 -14.78 -20.92
CA ALA A 106 -0.20 -14.65 -22.09
C ALA A 106 -1.10 -13.40 -22.06
N SER A 107 -1.06 -12.60 -21.00
CA SER A 107 -1.91 -11.43 -20.85
C SER A 107 -1.30 -10.17 -21.50
N LYS A 108 -2.17 -9.23 -21.89
CA LYS A 108 -1.74 -7.90 -22.37
C LYS A 108 -1.04 -7.09 -21.28
N GLN A 109 -1.40 -7.32 -20.02
CA GLN A 109 -0.79 -6.69 -18.86
C GLN A 109 0.67 -7.13 -18.70
N HIS A 110 0.95 -8.43 -18.88
CA HIS A 110 2.31 -8.94 -18.87
C HIS A 110 3.13 -8.33 -20.01
N GLU A 111 2.59 -8.32 -21.23
CA GLU A 111 3.27 -7.71 -22.37
C GLU A 111 3.61 -6.24 -22.13
N SER A 112 2.65 -5.47 -21.62
CA SER A 112 2.84 -4.05 -21.28
C SER A 112 3.89 -3.87 -20.19
N PHE A 113 3.84 -4.69 -19.15
CA PHE A 113 4.84 -4.69 -18.08
C PHE A 113 6.23 -5.05 -18.59
N ALA A 114 6.37 -6.10 -19.40
CA ALA A 114 7.64 -6.54 -19.96
C ALA A 114 8.29 -5.45 -20.83
N LYS A 115 7.49 -4.68 -21.57
CA LYS A 115 7.95 -3.52 -22.34
C LYS A 115 8.39 -2.36 -21.46
N ALA A 116 7.67 -2.08 -20.38
CA ALA A 116 7.91 -0.92 -19.53
C ALA A 116 9.00 -1.16 -18.47
N VAL A 117 9.17 -2.39 -17.99
CA VAL A 117 9.96 -2.66 -16.78
C VAL A 117 11.42 -2.22 -16.91
N GLY A 118 12.01 -2.30 -18.11
CA GLY A 118 13.38 -1.83 -18.35
C GLY A 118 13.52 -0.33 -18.11
N CYS A 119 12.53 0.46 -18.56
CA CYS A 119 12.48 1.90 -18.31
C CYS A 119 12.28 2.20 -16.81
N ILE A 120 11.34 1.50 -16.15
CA ILE A 120 11.08 1.74 -14.72
C ILE A 120 12.29 1.34 -13.86
N ASN A 121 12.97 0.24 -14.21
CA ASN A 121 14.19 -0.19 -13.53
C ASN A 121 15.34 0.82 -13.67
N SER A 122 15.33 1.69 -14.68
CA SER A 122 16.35 2.74 -14.83
C SER A 122 16.33 3.77 -13.69
N VAL A 123 15.19 3.91 -13.01
CA VAL A 123 15.00 4.75 -11.82
C VAL A 123 14.70 3.92 -10.57
N GLY A 124 15.01 2.62 -10.60
CA GLY A 124 14.61 1.68 -9.56
C GLY A 124 15.28 1.93 -8.20
N THR A 125 16.48 2.49 -8.20
CA THR A 125 17.19 2.89 -6.96
C THR A 125 16.49 4.08 -6.29
N GLU A 126 16.09 5.07 -7.07
CA GLU A 126 15.35 6.25 -6.62
C GLU A 126 13.97 5.86 -6.09
N LEU A 127 13.28 4.95 -6.79
CA LEU A 127 12.00 4.41 -6.34
C LEU A 127 12.15 3.64 -5.01
N ASN A 128 13.18 2.82 -4.86
CA ASN A 128 13.46 2.10 -3.61
C ASN A 128 13.77 3.06 -2.44
N SER A 129 14.56 4.10 -2.70
CA SER A 129 14.88 5.15 -1.73
C SER A 129 13.63 5.94 -1.31
N CYS A 130 12.78 6.30 -2.29
CA CYS A 130 11.50 6.95 -2.05
C CYS A 130 10.61 6.09 -1.14
N TRP A 131 10.49 4.79 -1.41
CA TRP A 131 9.71 3.89 -0.57
C TRP A 131 10.25 3.79 0.87
N THR A 132 11.57 3.71 1.02
CA THR A 132 12.21 3.65 2.33
C THR A 132 11.92 4.92 3.14
N THR A 133 12.08 6.09 2.51
CA THR A 133 11.78 7.39 3.12
C THR A 133 10.30 7.53 3.50
N PHE A 134 9.40 7.09 2.61
CA PHE A 134 7.96 7.08 2.86
C PHE A 134 7.61 6.20 4.07
N ARG A 135 8.11 4.96 4.11
CA ARG A 135 7.87 4.01 5.19
C ARG A 135 8.38 4.51 6.54
N GLU A 136 9.54 5.16 6.57
CA GLU A 136 10.06 5.80 7.80
C GLU A 136 9.17 6.95 8.26
N SER A 137 8.69 7.76 7.31
CA SER A 137 7.80 8.88 7.61
C SER A 137 6.45 8.41 8.17
N VAL A 138 5.87 7.37 7.58
CA VAL A 138 4.65 6.74 8.10
C VAL A 138 4.91 6.13 9.49
N ARG A 139 6.01 5.41 9.70
CA ARG A 139 6.34 4.82 11.02
C ARG A 139 6.48 5.87 12.12
N ARG A 140 6.96 7.08 11.81
CA ARG A 140 7.07 8.18 12.78
C ARG A 140 5.73 8.85 13.09
N ALA A 141 4.76 8.75 12.18
CA ALA A 141 3.48 9.42 12.28
C ALA A 141 2.38 8.61 13.01
N VAL A 142 2.62 7.32 13.25
CA VAL A 142 1.68 6.37 13.87
C VAL A 142 2.23 5.86 15.19
#